data_AF-A0A835KUB7-F1
#
_entry.id   AF-A0A835KUB7-F1
#
_cell.length_a   1.000
_cell.length_b   1.000
_cell.length_c   1.000
_cell.angle_alpha   90.00
_cell.angle_beta   90.00
_cell.angle_gamma   90.00
#
_symmetry.space_group_name_H-M   'P 1'
#
loop_
_entity.id
_entity.type
_entity.pdbx_description
1 polymer ?
#
loop_
_entity_poly.entity_id
_entity_poly.type
_entity_poly.pdbx_seq_one_letter_code
_entity_poly.pdbx_strand_id
1 'polypeptide(L)'
;MAPLTPRLVVPIDVKKQPWEQKIPLHNRWHPDIPPVADVTEGELFRVEMVDWTGGRVRDDNSADDIKFLNLTITHYLSGPLRIVDSEGVPASPGDLLVVEIRNLGPLPGDEWGYTAIFERENGGGFLTDHFPSARKAIWYFEGIYAYSPQIPGVRFPGLTHPGIMGTAPSVELLNIWNEREKRLAETSPETLKLCEIQKGTAEWHKMSNEAARTIPGRENGGNCDIKNLSRGYKVYLPVFVEGANLSTGDMHFSQGDGEVSFCGAIEMSGFLELNVDESGKQHFLDASVAYKRAVLNAIEYLSRFGYSKEQVGSRVANCYLEVNANADKLDLIMDRLTQTWPDQTNYQAHYLSGPLRIVDSEGVPASPGDLLAVEICNLGPLPGDEWGYTAILERDNGGGFLTDHFPSARKAIWYFEGIYAYSPQIPGVRFPGLTHPGVVGTAPSVELLNIWNGREKRLAETNQETLKLCEVLHQRPLAHLPTPKNCLLGKAWSTFFTLMHMIKCQTLANLKYIFLHRWSKCHVCNEYNVMQIQEGTAEWHKIANEAARTIAGRENGGNCDIKNLSRGSKVYLPVFVEGANLSTGDMHFSQGDGEISLCGAIEMSGFLELK
;
A
#
# COMPACT_ATOMS: atom_id res chain seq x y z
N MET A 1 30.28 -10.64 21.17
CA MET A 1 29.81 -11.93 20.67
C MET A 1 30.13 -11.98 19.19
N ALA A 2 30.66 -13.09 18.66
CA ALA A 2 30.75 -13.28 17.21
C ALA A 2 29.33 -13.15 16.62
N PRO A 3 29.15 -12.56 15.41
CA PRO A 3 27.85 -12.59 14.76
C PRO A 3 27.39 -14.05 14.65
N LEU A 4 26.12 -14.30 14.96
CA LEU A 4 25.51 -15.62 14.77
C LEU A 4 25.67 -15.98 13.28
N THR A 5 26.32 -17.10 13.00
CA THR A 5 26.38 -17.65 11.64
C THR A 5 25.02 -18.30 11.36
N PRO A 6 24.32 -17.93 10.26
CA PRO A 6 23.02 -18.52 9.95
C PRO A 6 23.15 -20.02 9.67
N ARG A 7 22.23 -20.83 10.19
CA ARG A 7 22.10 -22.24 9.78
C ARG A 7 21.53 -22.31 8.37
N LEU A 8 22.25 -22.90 7.42
CA LEU A 8 21.72 -23.15 6.07
C LEU A 8 20.69 -24.29 6.11
N VAL A 9 19.42 -23.96 5.82
CA VAL A 9 18.29 -24.89 5.91
C VAL A 9 17.97 -25.50 4.56
N VAL A 10 17.86 -24.66 3.53
CA VAL A 10 17.63 -25.08 2.14
C VAL A 10 18.81 -24.64 1.29
N PRO A 11 19.74 -25.55 0.94
CA PRO A 11 20.83 -25.26 0.02
C PRO A 11 20.38 -25.41 -1.43
N ILE A 12 20.85 -24.55 -2.32
CA ILE A 12 20.57 -24.62 -3.76
C ILE A 12 21.86 -24.83 -4.57
N ASP A 13 21.78 -25.75 -5.53
CA ASP A 13 22.79 -25.90 -6.58
C ASP A 13 22.20 -25.40 -7.90
N VAL A 14 22.60 -24.19 -8.33
CA VAL A 14 22.08 -23.54 -9.55
C VAL A 14 22.38 -24.32 -10.84
N LYS A 15 23.25 -25.33 -10.79
CA LYS A 15 23.54 -26.20 -11.94
C LYS A 15 22.55 -27.36 -12.08
N LYS A 16 21.66 -27.54 -11.10
CA LYS A 16 20.68 -28.62 -11.05
C LYS A 16 19.28 -28.09 -11.29
N GLN A 17 18.45 -28.90 -11.94
CA GLN A 17 17.05 -28.58 -12.07
C GLN A 17 16.34 -28.64 -10.70
N PRO A 18 15.19 -27.96 -10.53
CA PRO A 18 14.46 -27.93 -9.25
C PRO A 18 14.16 -29.32 -8.66
N TRP A 19 13.84 -30.31 -9.50
CA TRP A 19 13.56 -31.70 -9.07
C TRP A 19 14.81 -32.55 -8.83
N GLU A 20 16.00 -32.00 -9.05
CA GLU A 20 17.30 -32.64 -8.80
C GLU A 20 17.99 -32.06 -7.55
N GLN A 21 17.37 -31.06 -6.92
CA GLN A 21 17.88 -30.44 -5.70
C GLN A 21 17.90 -31.46 -4.56
N LYS A 22 18.87 -31.30 -3.65
CA LYS A 22 19.01 -32.20 -2.50
C LYS A 22 17.78 -32.14 -1.59
N ILE A 23 17.27 -30.93 -1.39
CA ILE A 23 16.01 -30.69 -0.70
C ILE A 23 14.97 -30.37 -1.76
N PRO A 24 13.84 -31.10 -1.80
CA PRO A 24 12.80 -30.84 -2.79
C PRO A 24 12.23 -29.43 -2.68
N LEU A 25 11.93 -28.85 -3.84
CA LEU A 25 11.22 -27.59 -3.96
C LEU A 25 9.76 -27.86 -4.31
N HIS A 26 8.84 -26.96 -3.93
CA HIS A 26 7.43 -27.06 -4.30
C HIS A 26 7.00 -25.85 -5.12
N ASN A 27 5.93 -25.99 -5.91
CA ASN A 27 5.46 -24.91 -6.79
C ASN A 27 3.97 -24.59 -6.66
N ARG A 28 3.39 -24.95 -5.51
CA ARG A 28 1.97 -24.78 -5.19
C ARG A 28 1.74 -24.64 -3.70
N TRP A 29 0.56 -24.11 -3.39
CA TRP A 29 0.04 -24.05 -2.05
C TRP A 29 -0.93 -25.19 -1.79
N HIS A 30 -0.63 -25.97 -0.75
CA HIS A 30 -1.51 -27.01 -0.24
C HIS A 30 -1.16 -27.30 1.23
N PRO A 31 -2.15 -27.49 2.13
CA PRO A 31 -1.89 -27.76 3.56
C PRO A 31 -1.05 -29.02 3.79
N ASP A 32 -1.30 -30.06 2.99
CA ASP A 32 -0.68 -31.39 3.17
C ASP A 32 0.75 -31.52 2.61
N ILE A 33 1.37 -30.44 2.09
CA ILE A 33 2.78 -30.51 1.67
C ILE A 33 3.65 -30.65 2.94
N PRO A 34 4.45 -31.72 3.07
CA PRO A 34 5.24 -31.94 4.26
C PRO A 34 6.37 -30.90 4.39
N PRO A 35 6.69 -30.45 5.60
CA PRO A 35 7.81 -29.54 5.81
C PRO A 35 9.15 -30.24 5.53
N VAL A 36 10.11 -29.50 4.97
CA VAL A 36 11.45 -30.01 4.65
C VAL A 36 12.42 -29.88 5.82
N ALA A 37 12.11 -29.02 6.79
CA ALA A 37 12.88 -28.82 8.01
C ALA A 37 12.05 -28.13 9.09
N ASP A 38 12.44 -28.34 10.35
CA ASP A 38 12.02 -27.51 11.48
C ASP A 38 12.98 -26.31 11.64
N VAL A 39 12.42 -25.17 12.05
CA VAL A 39 13.14 -23.95 12.44
C VAL A 39 12.61 -23.49 13.78
N THR A 40 13.50 -23.23 14.72
CA THR A 40 13.13 -22.77 16.06
C THR A 40 12.99 -21.25 16.07
N GLU A 41 12.02 -20.72 16.81
CA GLU A 41 11.93 -19.29 17.09
C GLU A 41 13.27 -18.74 17.63
N GLY A 42 13.58 -17.48 17.33
CA GLY A 42 14.84 -16.86 17.72
C GLY A 42 16.07 -17.36 16.95
N GLU A 43 15.95 -18.43 16.16
CA GLU A 43 17.03 -18.94 15.32
C GLU A 43 17.32 -17.99 14.15
N LEU A 44 18.60 -17.78 13.83
CA LEU A 44 19.04 -17.16 12.59
C LEU A 44 19.36 -18.26 11.57
N PHE A 45 18.66 -18.28 10.44
CA PHE A 45 18.78 -19.33 9.43
C PHE A 45 18.80 -18.77 8.02
N ARG A 46 19.34 -19.54 7.07
CA ARG A 46 19.47 -19.17 5.65
C ARG A 46 18.67 -20.13 4.78
N VAL A 47 17.92 -19.56 3.84
CA VAL A 47 17.18 -20.27 2.80
C VAL A 47 17.73 -19.77 1.46
N GLU A 48 18.23 -20.67 0.63
CA GLU A 48 18.64 -20.38 -0.75
C GLU A 48 17.51 -20.78 -1.68
N MET A 49 17.41 -20.08 -2.82
CA MET A 49 16.36 -20.26 -3.79
C MET A 49 16.89 -20.07 -5.21
N VAL A 50 16.41 -20.90 -6.11
CA VAL A 50 16.57 -20.72 -7.56
C VAL A 50 15.59 -19.63 -8.04
N ASP A 51 15.88 -18.98 -9.16
CA ASP A 51 14.91 -18.10 -9.82
C ASP A 51 13.56 -18.82 -10.04
N TRP A 52 12.48 -18.06 -10.18
CA TRP A 52 11.12 -18.62 -10.24
C TRP A 52 10.87 -19.61 -11.37
N THR A 53 11.65 -19.54 -12.45
CA THR A 53 11.57 -20.43 -13.61
C THR A 53 12.34 -21.73 -13.40
N GLY A 54 13.20 -21.78 -12.37
CA GLY A 54 14.02 -22.93 -12.03
C GLY A 54 15.25 -23.09 -12.93
N GLY A 55 15.88 -21.99 -13.35
CA GLY A 55 17.06 -21.98 -14.20
C GLY A 55 16.76 -22.19 -15.69
N ARG A 56 15.56 -21.83 -16.17
CA ARG A 56 15.19 -22.01 -17.59
C ARG A 56 15.59 -20.83 -18.47
N VAL A 57 15.62 -19.64 -17.90
CA VAL A 57 16.10 -18.45 -18.59
C VAL A 57 17.62 -18.48 -18.59
N ARG A 58 18.22 -18.20 -19.75
CA ARG A 58 19.68 -18.24 -19.93
C ARG A 58 20.24 -16.84 -20.03
N ASP A 59 21.47 -16.68 -19.56
CA ASP A 59 22.33 -15.53 -19.87
C ASP A 59 22.76 -15.59 -21.35
N ASP A 60 21.84 -15.21 -22.22
CA ASP A 60 22.04 -15.04 -23.65
C ASP A 60 21.18 -13.88 -24.19
N ASN A 61 21.46 -13.48 -25.44
CA ASN A 61 20.75 -12.37 -26.09
C ASN A 61 19.48 -12.81 -26.85
N SER A 62 18.98 -14.04 -26.65
CA SER A 62 17.73 -14.51 -27.28
C SER A 62 16.58 -14.43 -26.30
N ALA A 63 15.40 -13.98 -26.75
CA ALA A 63 14.18 -14.01 -25.94
C ALA A 63 13.34 -15.29 -26.17
N ASP A 64 13.88 -16.30 -26.85
CA ASP A 64 13.14 -17.54 -27.15
C ASP A 64 12.80 -18.33 -25.87
N ASP A 65 13.67 -18.29 -24.87
CA ASP A 65 13.41 -18.93 -23.57
C ASP A 65 12.22 -18.29 -22.84
N ILE A 66 12.05 -16.96 -22.95
CA ILE A 66 10.86 -16.24 -22.47
C ILE A 66 9.64 -16.59 -23.31
N LYS A 67 9.78 -16.56 -24.64
CA LYS A 67 8.67 -16.80 -25.58
C LYS A 67 8.02 -18.16 -25.37
N PHE A 68 8.82 -19.19 -25.16
CA PHE A 68 8.37 -20.58 -25.01
C PHE A 68 8.37 -21.05 -23.56
N LEU A 69 8.46 -20.14 -22.60
CA LEU A 69 8.48 -20.47 -21.19
C LEU A 69 7.18 -21.18 -20.79
N ASN A 70 7.31 -22.29 -20.07
CA ASN A 70 6.16 -22.99 -19.53
C ASN A 70 5.74 -22.35 -18.20
N LEU A 71 4.79 -21.41 -18.25
CA LEU A 71 4.26 -20.73 -17.07
C LEU A 71 3.41 -21.64 -16.16
N THR A 72 3.12 -22.88 -16.55
CA THR A 72 2.31 -23.79 -15.72
C THR A 72 3.06 -24.33 -14.51
N ILE A 73 4.38 -24.35 -14.57
CA ILE A 73 5.24 -25.02 -13.58
C ILE A 73 5.97 -24.05 -12.66
N THR A 74 5.79 -22.75 -12.85
CA THR A 74 6.22 -21.70 -11.92
C THR A 74 5.27 -21.62 -10.72
N HIS A 75 5.72 -21.16 -9.55
CA HIS A 75 7.07 -20.68 -9.17
C HIS A 75 7.76 -21.76 -8.32
N TYR A 76 9.08 -21.95 -8.40
CA TYR A 76 9.77 -22.89 -7.51
C TYR A 76 10.11 -22.23 -6.17
N LEU A 77 9.47 -22.73 -5.10
CA LEU A 77 9.61 -22.20 -3.75
C LEU A 77 10.48 -23.11 -2.89
N SER A 78 11.26 -22.48 -2.02
CA SER A 78 12.04 -23.12 -0.97
C SER A 78 11.24 -23.18 0.32
N GLY A 79 11.12 -24.38 0.88
CA GLY A 79 10.21 -24.70 1.98
C GLY A 79 9.32 -25.91 1.62
N PRO A 80 8.26 -26.19 2.39
CA PRO A 80 7.83 -25.45 3.57
C PRO A 80 8.71 -25.69 4.80
N LEU A 81 8.87 -24.68 5.64
CA LEU A 81 9.57 -24.74 6.91
C LEU A 81 8.56 -24.77 8.05
N ARG A 82 8.64 -25.79 8.90
CA ARG A 82 7.81 -25.90 10.10
C ARG A 82 8.44 -25.08 11.22
N ILE A 83 7.69 -24.13 11.75
CA ILE A 83 8.12 -23.24 12.81
C ILE A 83 7.72 -23.81 14.16
N VAL A 84 8.68 -23.89 15.07
CA VAL A 84 8.49 -24.39 16.45
C VAL A 84 9.07 -23.41 17.47
N ASP A 85 8.50 -23.37 18.66
CA ASP A 85 9.03 -22.62 19.80
C ASP A 85 10.29 -23.27 20.40
N SER A 86 10.85 -22.66 21.44
CA SER A 86 12.02 -23.19 22.17
C SER A 86 11.80 -24.54 22.88
N GLU A 87 10.54 -24.95 23.08
CA GLU A 87 10.15 -26.25 23.65
C GLU A 87 9.81 -27.29 22.56
N GLY A 88 9.82 -26.88 21.28
CA GLY A 88 9.48 -27.71 20.13
C GLY A 88 7.99 -27.77 19.79
N VAL A 89 7.17 -26.90 20.38
CA VAL A 89 5.74 -26.78 20.09
C VAL A 89 5.57 -26.01 18.77
N PRO A 90 4.83 -26.57 17.79
CA PRO A 90 4.64 -25.89 16.52
C PRO A 90 3.70 -24.70 16.62
N ALA A 91 3.94 -23.68 15.79
CA ALA A 91 3.03 -22.55 15.62
C ALA A 91 1.61 -23.04 15.27
N SER A 92 0.57 -22.48 15.87
CA SER A 92 -0.80 -22.98 15.77
C SER A 92 -1.66 -22.13 14.83
N PRO A 93 -2.68 -22.72 14.17
CA PRO A 93 -3.66 -21.95 13.39
C PRO A 93 -4.28 -20.81 14.20
N GLY A 94 -4.24 -19.59 13.65
CA GLY A 94 -4.66 -18.36 14.32
C GLY A 94 -3.52 -17.50 14.86
N ASP A 95 -2.30 -18.04 14.93
CA ASP A 95 -1.11 -17.28 15.27
C ASP A 95 -0.70 -16.32 14.15
N LEU A 96 0.15 -15.36 14.50
CA LEU A 96 0.77 -14.41 13.59
C LEU A 96 2.29 -14.61 13.63
N LEU A 97 2.83 -15.19 12.57
CA LEU A 97 4.24 -15.46 12.41
C LEU A 97 5.00 -14.17 12.07
N VAL A 98 5.96 -13.77 12.91
CA VAL A 98 6.82 -12.62 12.63
C VAL A 98 8.13 -13.10 12.01
N VAL A 99 8.36 -12.76 10.75
CA VAL A 99 9.59 -13.12 10.02
C VAL A 99 10.40 -11.86 9.76
N GLU A 100 11.62 -11.78 10.29
CA GLU A 100 12.56 -10.70 10.05
C GLU A 100 13.58 -11.10 8.98
N ILE A 101 13.73 -10.26 7.95
CA ILE A 101 14.74 -10.44 6.92
C ILE A 101 16.04 -9.76 7.37
N ARG A 102 17.01 -10.55 7.82
CA ARG A 102 18.26 -10.07 8.41
C ARG A 102 19.30 -9.73 7.34
N ASN A 103 19.32 -10.50 6.26
CA ASN A 103 20.18 -10.28 5.12
C ASN A 103 19.61 -10.98 3.89
N LEU A 104 20.05 -10.58 2.71
CA LEU A 104 19.62 -11.15 1.44
C LEU A 104 20.56 -10.74 0.32
N GLY A 105 20.54 -11.47 -0.79
CA GLY A 105 21.35 -11.16 -1.97
C GLY A 105 21.37 -12.28 -3.00
N PRO A 106 22.11 -12.11 -4.11
CA PRO A 106 22.32 -13.17 -5.09
C PRO A 106 23.14 -14.32 -4.50
N LEU A 107 23.04 -15.51 -5.10
CA LEU A 107 23.89 -16.62 -4.73
C LEU A 107 25.34 -16.35 -5.18
N PRO A 108 26.36 -16.65 -4.34
CA PRO A 108 27.76 -16.47 -4.74
C PRO A 108 28.11 -17.26 -6.01
N GLY A 109 28.62 -16.57 -7.03
CA GLY A 109 28.92 -17.13 -8.34
C GLY A 109 27.75 -17.16 -9.32
N ASP A 110 26.58 -16.63 -8.95
CA ASP A 110 25.38 -16.47 -9.79
C ASP A 110 24.89 -15.00 -9.75
N GLU A 111 25.83 -14.04 -9.76
CA GLU A 111 25.56 -12.59 -9.64
C GLU A 111 25.03 -11.94 -10.94
N TRP A 112 23.93 -12.48 -11.46
CA TRP A 112 23.21 -11.96 -12.61
C TRP A 112 21.70 -12.20 -12.47
N GLY A 113 20.92 -11.56 -13.33
CA GLY A 113 19.48 -11.74 -13.40
C GLY A 113 18.91 -11.28 -14.72
N TYR A 114 17.60 -11.31 -14.85
CA TYR A 114 16.91 -10.93 -16.09
C TYR A 114 15.60 -10.20 -15.83
N THR A 115 15.20 -9.40 -16.79
CA THR A 115 13.85 -8.83 -16.87
C THR A 115 13.30 -9.17 -18.24
N ALA A 116 12.00 -9.45 -18.33
CA ALA A 116 11.38 -9.83 -19.58
C ALA A 116 9.99 -9.23 -19.78
N ILE A 117 9.55 -9.25 -21.03
CA ILE A 117 8.15 -9.05 -21.44
C ILE A 117 7.74 -10.36 -22.09
N PHE A 118 6.62 -10.94 -21.66
CA PHE A 118 6.09 -12.16 -22.26
C PHE A 118 5.48 -11.92 -23.63
N GLU A 119 5.43 -12.97 -24.44
CA GLU A 119 4.62 -12.97 -25.67
C GLU A 119 3.14 -12.83 -25.27
N ARG A 120 2.37 -12.03 -26.01
CA ARG A 120 0.95 -11.78 -25.74
C ARG A 120 0.15 -13.07 -25.56
N GLU A 121 0.40 -14.04 -26.44
CA GLU A 121 -0.29 -15.32 -26.47
C GLU A 121 0.28 -16.35 -25.46
N ASN A 122 1.36 -16.01 -24.74
CA ASN A 122 1.97 -16.88 -23.73
C ASN A 122 2.41 -16.06 -22.50
N GLY A 123 1.43 -15.65 -21.69
CA GLY A 123 1.62 -14.92 -20.44
C GLY A 123 1.09 -13.48 -20.49
N GLY A 124 1.44 -12.73 -21.53
CA GLY A 124 1.09 -11.32 -21.64
C GLY A 124 1.67 -10.45 -20.53
N GLY A 125 1.06 -9.28 -20.30
CA GLY A 125 1.50 -8.31 -19.29
C GLY A 125 0.71 -7.02 -19.40
N PHE A 126 0.96 -6.07 -18.50
CA PHE A 126 0.16 -4.84 -18.39
C PHE A 126 0.15 -4.02 -19.70
N LEU A 127 1.27 -4.00 -20.43
CA LEU A 127 1.43 -3.26 -21.69
C LEU A 127 1.50 -4.16 -22.92
N THR A 128 0.94 -5.37 -22.88
CA THR A 128 1.10 -6.36 -23.95
C THR A 128 0.52 -5.91 -25.30
N ASP A 129 -0.48 -5.02 -25.30
CA ASP A 129 -1.03 -4.45 -26.54
C ASP A 129 -0.04 -3.52 -27.26
N HIS A 130 0.90 -2.93 -26.53
CA HIS A 130 1.96 -2.08 -27.08
C HIS A 130 3.25 -2.88 -27.37
N PHE A 131 3.54 -3.88 -26.53
CA PHE A 131 4.72 -4.74 -26.65
C PHE A 131 4.31 -6.22 -26.70
N PRO A 132 3.75 -6.69 -27.83
CA PRO A 132 3.13 -8.01 -27.91
C PRO A 132 4.13 -9.17 -28.01
N SER A 133 5.38 -8.88 -28.39
CA SER A 133 6.40 -9.89 -28.64
C SER A 133 7.34 -10.04 -27.47
N ALA A 134 7.77 -11.28 -27.19
CA ALA A 134 8.69 -11.56 -26.10
C ALA A 134 9.99 -10.71 -26.21
N ARG A 135 10.46 -10.20 -25.06
CA ARG A 135 11.71 -9.45 -24.92
C ARG A 135 12.42 -9.89 -23.64
N LYS A 136 13.75 -9.79 -23.63
CA LYS A 136 14.60 -10.09 -22.48
C LYS A 136 15.73 -9.07 -22.38
N ALA A 137 16.05 -8.64 -21.17
CA ALA A 137 17.26 -7.91 -20.83
C ALA A 137 17.97 -8.66 -19.70
N ILE A 138 19.29 -8.80 -19.82
CA ILE A 138 20.15 -9.42 -18.81
C ILE A 138 20.79 -8.32 -17.96
N TRP A 139 20.86 -8.57 -16.66
CA TRP A 139 21.45 -7.69 -15.67
C TRP A 139 22.60 -8.39 -14.96
N TYR A 140 23.70 -7.67 -14.73
CA TYR A 140 24.83 -8.14 -13.94
C TYR A 140 24.95 -7.34 -12.67
N PHE A 141 25.33 -8.00 -11.57
CA PHE A 141 25.40 -7.38 -10.25
C PHE A 141 26.84 -7.09 -9.82
N GLU A 142 27.10 -5.83 -9.48
CA GLU A 142 28.36 -5.34 -8.93
C GLU A 142 28.14 -4.81 -7.52
N GLY A 143 28.28 -5.70 -6.53
CA GLY A 143 27.97 -5.38 -5.14
C GLY A 143 26.49 -5.05 -5.00
N ILE A 144 26.17 -3.78 -4.71
CA ILE A 144 24.78 -3.32 -4.58
C ILE A 144 24.19 -2.79 -5.89
N TYR A 145 24.96 -2.71 -6.98
CA TYR A 145 24.51 -2.11 -8.23
C TYR A 145 24.16 -3.16 -9.27
N ALA A 146 23.15 -2.88 -10.11
CA ALA A 146 22.90 -3.62 -11.34
C ALA A 146 23.17 -2.75 -12.56
N TYR A 147 23.62 -3.37 -13.65
CA TYR A 147 23.70 -2.77 -14.98
C TYR A 147 23.32 -3.80 -16.05
N SER A 148 22.89 -3.33 -17.23
CA SER A 148 22.56 -4.19 -18.37
C SER A 148 23.28 -3.72 -19.64
N PRO A 149 24.01 -4.59 -20.36
CA PRO A 149 24.56 -4.24 -21.68
C PRO A 149 23.49 -3.92 -22.72
N GLN A 150 22.28 -4.49 -22.60
CA GLN A 150 21.16 -4.18 -23.50
C GLN A 150 20.55 -2.79 -23.23
N ILE A 151 20.82 -2.19 -22.06
CA ILE A 151 20.31 -0.88 -21.65
C ILE A 151 21.49 0.03 -21.28
N PRO A 152 22.25 0.52 -22.27
CA PRO A 152 23.48 1.26 -22.03
C PRO A 152 23.23 2.56 -21.26
N GLY A 153 24.15 2.88 -20.34
CA GLY A 153 24.09 4.10 -19.52
C GLY A 153 23.22 3.97 -18.26
N VAL A 154 22.58 2.82 -18.03
CA VAL A 154 21.77 2.57 -16.83
C VAL A 154 22.56 1.74 -15.82
N ARG A 155 22.72 2.31 -14.61
CA ARG A 155 23.29 1.64 -13.44
C ARG A 155 22.65 2.21 -12.18
N PHE A 156 22.10 1.35 -11.32
CA PHE A 156 21.40 1.79 -10.13
C PHE A 156 21.56 0.79 -8.97
N PRO A 157 21.44 1.23 -7.71
CA PRO A 157 21.47 0.33 -6.58
C PRO A 157 20.19 -0.52 -6.53
N GLY A 158 20.32 -1.82 -6.27
CA GLY A 158 19.20 -2.73 -6.12
C GLY A 158 18.43 -2.50 -4.82
N LEU A 159 17.10 -2.58 -4.90
CA LEU A 159 16.23 -2.76 -3.74
C LEU A 159 15.82 -4.23 -3.71
N THR A 160 16.72 -5.08 -3.21
CA THR A 160 16.58 -6.53 -3.32
C THR A 160 15.55 -7.07 -2.32
N HIS A 161 14.67 -7.97 -2.76
CA HIS A 161 13.55 -8.50 -1.98
C HIS A 161 13.07 -9.84 -2.57
N PRO A 162 12.32 -10.67 -1.82
CA PRO A 162 11.56 -11.78 -2.39
C PRO A 162 10.20 -11.31 -2.90
N GLY A 163 9.80 -11.74 -4.10
CA GLY A 163 8.44 -11.62 -4.62
C GLY A 163 7.45 -12.51 -3.87
N ILE A 164 7.91 -13.72 -3.48
CA ILE A 164 7.10 -14.71 -2.77
C ILE A 164 7.57 -14.95 -1.33
N MET A 165 6.67 -14.69 -0.37
CA MET A 165 6.80 -15.19 1.00
C MET A 165 5.41 -15.44 1.61
N GLY A 166 5.17 -16.64 2.14
CA GLY A 166 3.87 -16.98 2.72
C GLY A 166 3.82 -18.28 3.49
N THR A 167 2.73 -18.48 4.23
CA THR A 167 2.43 -19.70 5.00
C THR A 167 1.50 -20.63 4.22
N ALA A 168 1.44 -21.91 4.56
CA ALA A 168 0.49 -22.81 3.92
C ALA A 168 -0.97 -22.45 4.29
N PRO A 169 -1.93 -22.52 3.34
CA PRO A 169 -3.34 -22.27 3.63
C PRO A 169 -3.98 -23.44 4.39
N SER A 170 -5.09 -23.17 5.09
CA SER A 170 -5.99 -24.24 5.54
C SER A 170 -6.75 -24.84 4.35
N VAL A 171 -7.32 -26.03 4.54
CA VAL A 171 -8.19 -26.67 3.52
C VAL A 171 -9.37 -25.76 3.15
N GLU A 172 -9.95 -25.09 4.15
CA GLU A 172 -11.08 -24.16 3.96
C GLU A 172 -10.67 -22.97 3.09
N LEU A 173 -9.52 -22.37 3.39
CA LEU A 173 -9.00 -21.22 2.64
C LEU A 173 -8.63 -21.62 1.20
N LEU A 174 -7.99 -22.79 1.03
CA LEU A 174 -7.69 -23.35 -0.28
C LEU A 174 -8.95 -23.56 -1.13
N ASN A 175 -10.03 -24.08 -0.53
CA ASN A 175 -11.31 -24.25 -1.21
C ASN A 175 -11.91 -22.91 -1.65
N ILE A 176 -11.84 -21.89 -0.80
CA ILE A 176 -12.31 -20.52 -1.14
C ILE A 176 -11.53 -19.98 -2.35
N TRP A 177 -10.20 -20.16 -2.37
CA TRP A 177 -9.35 -19.73 -3.49
C TRP A 177 -9.74 -20.41 -4.78
N ASN A 178 -9.82 -21.74 -4.76
CA ASN A 178 -10.18 -22.53 -5.93
C ASN A 178 -11.57 -22.18 -6.44
N GLU A 179 -12.56 -22.01 -5.56
CA GLU A 179 -13.92 -21.66 -5.98
C GLU A 179 -14.00 -20.27 -6.63
N ARG A 180 -13.42 -19.24 -6.00
CA ARG A 180 -13.48 -17.87 -6.54
C ARG A 180 -12.68 -17.73 -7.84
N GLU A 181 -11.51 -18.37 -7.93
CA GLU A 181 -10.65 -18.31 -9.12
C GLU A 181 -11.23 -19.15 -10.25
N LYS A 182 -11.85 -20.30 -9.95
CA LYS A 182 -12.56 -21.09 -10.95
C LYS A 182 -13.76 -20.34 -11.52
N ARG A 183 -14.54 -19.63 -10.69
CA ARG A 183 -15.64 -18.78 -11.18
C ARG A 183 -15.15 -17.71 -12.15
N LEU A 184 -13.97 -17.15 -11.90
CA LEU A 184 -13.34 -16.19 -12.81
C LEU A 184 -12.85 -16.90 -14.09
N ALA A 185 -12.20 -18.06 -13.97
CA ALA A 185 -11.69 -18.84 -15.09
C ALA A 185 -12.77 -19.54 -15.93
N GLU A 186 -13.98 -19.79 -15.41
CA GLU A 186 -15.10 -20.27 -16.23
C GLU A 186 -15.56 -19.21 -17.27
N THR A 187 -14.99 -17.98 -17.19
CA THR A 187 -15.06 -16.96 -18.25
C THR A 187 -13.80 -16.84 -19.13
N SER A 188 -12.74 -17.65 -18.93
CA SER A 188 -11.55 -17.79 -19.80
C SER A 188 -10.70 -19.04 -19.50
N PRO A 189 -10.34 -19.89 -20.50
CA PRO A 189 -9.88 -21.25 -20.23
C PRO A 189 -8.37 -21.36 -19.93
N GLU A 190 -7.99 -22.17 -18.91
CA GLU A 190 -7.15 -23.39 -19.03
C GLU A 190 -6.69 -24.00 -17.67
N THR A 191 -6.40 -25.30 -17.64
CA THR A 191 -6.19 -26.17 -16.44
C THR A 191 -4.76 -26.74 -16.31
N LEU A 192 -4.33 -27.08 -15.09
CA LEU A 192 -2.91 -27.22 -14.65
C LEU A 192 -2.61 -28.53 -13.86
N LYS A 193 -1.33 -28.95 -13.73
CA LYS A 193 -0.81 -30.17 -13.01
C LYS A 193 0.32 -29.87 -11.99
N LEU A 194 0.72 -30.84 -11.14
CA LEU A 194 1.42 -30.63 -9.84
C LEU A 194 2.38 -31.76 -9.34
N CYS A 195 3.19 -31.51 -8.28
CA CYS A 195 4.36 -32.31 -7.80
C CYS A 195 4.22 -33.05 -6.42
N GLU A 196 5.17 -33.99 -6.22
CA GLU A 196 5.70 -34.68 -5.01
C GLU A 196 4.79 -35.21 -3.90
N ILE A 197 3.87 -36.05 -4.35
CA ILE A 197 3.69 -37.38 -3.78
C ILE A 197 4.13 -38.33 -4.91
N GLN A 198 4.55 -39.57 -4.64
CA GLN A 198 4.99 -40.49 -5.71
C GLN A 198 3.97 -40.44 -6.86
N LYS A 199 4.42 -39.92 -8.02
CA LYS A 199 3.55 -39.59 -9.13
C LYS A 199 2.69 -40.80 -9.48
N GLY A 200 1.37 -40.65 -9.40
CA GLY A 200 0.41 -41.74 -9.62
C GLY A 200 -0.21 -42.36 -8.37
N THR A 201 0.17 -41.93 -7.16
CA THR A 201 -0.52 -42.28 -5.91
C THR A 201 -1.86 -41.55 -5.76
N ALA A 202 -2.75 -42.07 -4.91
CA ALA A 202 -4.06 -41.47 -4.67
C ALA A 202 -3.93 -40.06 -4.08
N GLU A 203 -3.01 -39.87 -3.14
CA GLU A 203 -2.74 -38.57 -2.52
C GLU A 203 -2.14 -37.60 -3.56
N TRP A 204 -1.26 -38.05 -4.47
CA TRP A 204 -0.75 -37.21 -5.57
C TRP A 204 -1.89 -36.75 -6.49
N HIS A 205 -2.78 -37.69 -6.87
CA HIS A 205 -3.92 -37.38 -7.72
C HIS A 205 -4.89 -36.40 -7.04
N LYS A 206 -5.09 -36.52 -5.73
CA LYS A 206 -5.93 -35.59 -4.97
C LYS A 206 -5.31 -34.19 -4.93
N MET A 207 -4.08 -34.07 -4.41
CA MET A 207 -3.37 -32.80 -4.27
C MET A 207 -3.14 -32.11 -5.61
N SER A 208 -2.79 -32.87 -6.65
CA SER A 208 -2.52 -32.28 -7.97
C SER A 208 -3.74 -31.66 -8.64
N ASN A 209 -4.95 -32.05 -8.24
CA ASN A 209 -6.20 -31.50 -8.74
C ASN A 209 -6.73 -30.34 -7.89
N GLU A 210 -6.31 -30.22 -6.62
CA GLU A 210 -6.84 -29.23 -5.67
C GLU A 210 -5.84 -28.15 -5.23
N ALA A 211 -4.53 -28.35 -5.39
CA ALA A 211 -3.54 -27.40 -4.93
C ALA A 211 -3.46 -26.12 -5.80
N ALA A 212 -3.39 -24.97 -5.14
CA ALA A 212 -3.47 -23.67 -5.78
C ALA A 212 -2.14 -23.23 -6.41
N ARG A 213 -2.22 -22.50 -7.53
CA ARG A 213 -1.08 -21.84 -8.18
C ARG A 213 -0.45 -20.79 -7.27
N THR A 214 0.86 -20.63 -7.36
CA THR A 214 1.60 -19.59 -6.62
C THR A 214 1.57 -18.22 -7.31
N ILE A 215 0.95 -18.08 -8.49
CA ILE A 215 0.95 -16.83 -9.28
C ILE A 215 0.35 -15.63 -8.53
N PRO A 216 -0.87 -15.68 -7.97
CA PRO A 216 -1.40 -14.52 -7.27
C PRO A 216 -1.02 -14.53 -5.79
N GLY A 217 -0.73 -13.35 -5.25
CA GLY A 217 -0.73 -13.08 -3.82
C GLY A 217 -2.13 -13.22 -3.23
N ARG A 218 -2.20 -13.76 -2.01
CA ARG A 218 -3.46 -14.07 -1.33
C ARG A 218 -3.38 -13.74 0.16
N GLU A 219 -4.37 -14.20 0.92
CA GLU A 219 -4.49 -13.97 2.37
C GLU A 219 -3.31 -14.52 3.18
N ASN A 220 -2.57 -15.49 2.65
CA ASN A 220 -1.37 -16.07 3.26
C ASN A 220 -0.06 -15.32 2.94
N GLY A 221 -0.14 -14.17 2.27
CA GLY A 221 1.00 -13.58 1.59
C GLY A 221 1.13 -14.21 0.22
N GLY A 222 2.19 -14.99 0.01
CA GLY A 222 2.47 -15.59 -1.30
C GLY A 222 3.11 -14.57 -2.23
N ASN A 223 2.68 -14.53 -3.49
CA ASN A 223 3.26 -13.67 -4.52
C ASN A 223 2.73 -12.24 -4.46
N CYS A 224 3.29 -11.46 -3.53
CA CYS A 224 2.84 -10.09 -3.30
C CYS A 224 3.67 -9.07 -4.08
N ASP A 225 4.90 -9.42 -4.48
CA ASP A 225 5.79 -8.55 -5.28
C ASP A 225 5.97 -7.15 -4.68
N ILE A 226 6.11 -7.10 -3.35
CA ILE A 226 6.30 -5.86 -2.60
C ILE A 226 7.80 -5.56 -2.53
N LYS A 227 8.27 -4.62 -3.36
CA LYS A 227 9.69 -4.24 -3.44
C LYS A 227 10.32 -3.83 -2.11
N ASN A 228 9.51 -3.32 -1.19
CA ASN A 228 9.94 -2.87 0.12
C ASN A 228 10.21 -4.02 1.10
N LEU A 229 9.85 -5.27 0.79
CA LEU A 229 10.11 -6.45 1.63
C LEU A 229 11.62 -6.81 1.59
N SER A 230 12.46 -5.89 2.04
CA SER A 230 13.91 -5.95 1.89
C SER A 230 14.62 -6.16 3.23
N ARG A 231 15.94 -6.01 3.24
CA ARG A 231 16.79 -6.24 4.41
C ARG A 231 16.39 -5.28 5.54
N GLY A 232 16.15 -5.85 6.72
CA GLY A 232 15.74 -5.15 7.93
C GLY A 232 14.22 -5.11 8.15
N TYR A 233 13.42 -5.60 7.20
CA TYR A 233 11.96 -5.63 7.33
C TYR A 233 11.49 -6.83 8.15
N LYS A 234 10.39 -6.62 8.88
CA LYS A 234 9.60 -7.67 9.52
C LYS A 234 8.27 -7.82 8.79
N VAL A 235 7.95 -9.03 8.38
CA VAL A 235 6.63 -9.40 7.84
C VAL A 235 5.85 -10.18 8.90
N TYR A 236 4.55 -9.94 8.94
CA TYR A 236 3.61 -10.58 9.84
C TYR A 236 2.69 -11.46 9.00
N LEU A 237 2.89 -12.78 9.05
CA LEU A 237 2.17 -13.75 8.23
C LEU A 237 1.17 -14.53 9.09
N PRO A 238 -0.09 -14.66 8.67
CA PRO A 238 -1.06 -15.46 9.41
C PRO A 238 -0.76 -16.95 9.33
N VAL A 239 -1.00 -17.68 10.41
CA VAL A 239 -0.82 -19.13 10.49
C VAL A 239 -2.17 -19.81 10.28
N PHE A 240 -2.28 -20.67 9.26
CA PHE A 240 -3.52 -21.41 8.96
C PHE A 240 -3.44 -22.92 9.22
N VAL A 241 -2.23 -23.45 9.35
CA VAL A 241 -1.94 -24.86 9.64
C VAL A 241 -0.90 -24.95 10.74
N GLU A 242 -0.88 -26.07 11.46
CA GLU A 242 0.15 -26.34 12.47
C GLU A 242 1.55 -26.26 11.85
N GLY A 243 2.46 -25.56 12.51
CA GLY A 243 3.82 -25.30 12.07
C GLY A 243 3.96 -24.15 11.07
N ALA A 244 2.86 -23.50 10.66
CA ALA A 244 2.78 -22.46 9.64
C ALA A 244 3.19 -22.86 8.21
N ASN A 245 4.18 -23.75 8.05
CA ASN A 245 4.72 -24.21 6.77
C ASN A 245 5.10 -23.02 5.89
N LEU A 246 6.09 -22.24 6.36
CA LEU A 246 6.60 -21.04 5.70
C LEU A 246 7.39 -21.41 4.44
N SER A 247 7.06 -20.80 3.32
CA SER A 247 7.81 -20.92 2.06
C SER A 247 8.12 -19.57 1.44
N THR A 248 9.21 -19.51 0.68
CA THR A 248 9.66 -18.29 0.03
C THR A 248 10.41 -18.62 -1.27
N GLY A 249 10.40 -17.70 -2.22
CA GLY A 249 10.98 -17.86 -3.55
C GLY A 249 11.00 -16.52 -4.28
N ASP A 250 11.33 -16.57 -5.57
CA ASP A 250 11.17 -15.45 -6.48
C ASP A 250 12.02 -14.23 -6.11
N MET A 251 13.35 -14.37 -6.11
CA MET A 251 14.22 -13.28 -5.68
C MET A 251 14.34 -12.21 -6.76
N HIS A 252 14.15 -10.98 -6.33
CA HIS A 252 14.25 -9.80 -7.17
C HIS A 252 15.44 -8.96 -6.73
N PHE A 253 16.37 -8.67 -7.63
CA PHE A 253 17.44 -7.71 -7.36
C PHE A 253 16.87 -6.29 -7.21
N SER A 254 15.87 -5.96 -8.02
CA SER A 254 15.11 -4.70 -7.98
C SER A 254 13.81 -4.85 -8.75
N GLN A 255 12.79 -4.06 -8.39
CA GLN A 255 11.48 -4.06 -9.06
C GLN A 255 10.85 -2.66 -8.99
N GLY A 256 10.05 -2.29 -10.00
CA GLY A 256 9.13 -1.15 -9.92
C GLY A 256 7.80 -1.52 -9.27
N ASP A 257 7.03 -0.54 -8.80
CA ASP A 257 5.68 -0.82 -8.27
C ASP A 257 4.75 -1.31 -9.38
N GLY A 258 3.92 -2.29 -9.03
CA GLY A 258 2.96 -2.92 -9.93
C GLY A 258 3.56 -3.91 -10.93
N GLU A 259 4.89 -4.08 -10.95
CA GLU A 259 5.60 -5.06 -11.78
C GLU A 259 5.06 -5.14 -13.23
N VAL A 260 4.96 -3.99 -13.89
CA VAL A 260 4.13 -3.83 -15.10
C VAL A 260 4.50 -4.76 -16.27
N SER A 261 5.73 -5.26 -16.35
CA SER A 261 6.13 -6.20 -17.40
C SER A 261 5.82 -7.66 -17.08
N PHE A 262 5.25 -7.96 -15.91
CA PHE A 262 4.91 -9.27 -15.36
C PHE A 262 6.10 -10.20 -15.08
N CYS A 263 7.13 -10.19 -15.92
CA CYS A 263 8.46 -10.68 -15.57
C CYS A 263 9.36 -9.47 -15.32
N GLY A 264 8.94 -8.63 -14.39
CA GLY A 264 9.31 -7.22 -14.29
C GLY A 264 10.13 -6.81 -13.10
N ALA A 265 10.40 -7.74 -12.21
CA ALA A 265 11.62 -7.66 -11.46
C ALA A 265 12.87 -7.88 -12.33
N ILE A 266 14.02 -7.56 -11.76
CA ILE A 266 15.26 -8.21 -12.12
C ILE A 266 15.29 -9.54 -11.36
N GLU A 267 14.80 -10.57 -12.02
CA GLU A 267 14.70 -11.95 -11.54
C GLU A 267 16.07 -12.56 -11.31
N MET A 268 16.25 -13.26 -10.20
CA MET A 268 17.52 -13.93 -9.88
C MET A 268 17.33 -15.16 -8.99
N SER A 269 18.34 -16.03 -8.96
CA SER A 269 18.55 -16.92 -7.81
C SER A 269 19.11 -16.11 -6.65
N GLY A 270 18.79 -16.48 -5.42
CA GLY A 270 19.25 -15.72 -4.26
C GLY A 270 19.15 -16.45 -2.94
N PHE A 271 19.43 -15.73 -1.87
CA PHE A 271 19.28 -16.21 -0.51
C PHE A 271 18.57 -15.19 0.37
N LEU A 272 17.91 -15.70 1.41
CA LEU A 272 17.40 -14.94 2.54
C LEU A 272 18.01 -15.48 3.82
N GLU A 273 18.54 -14.60 4.66
CA GLU A 273 18.85 -14.88 6.06
C GLU A 273 17.72 -14.33 6.91
N LEU A 274 17.02 -15.22 7.60
CA LEU A 274 15.78 -14.95 8.29
C LEU A 274 15.90 -15.23 9.79
N ASN A 275 15.08 -14.54 10.56
CA ASN A 275 14.78 -14.87 11.95
C ASN A 275 13.27 -14.88 12.15
N VAL A 276 12.77 -15.75 13.02
CA VAL A 276 11.35 -15.83 13.36
C VAL A 276 11.18 -15.52 14.85
N ASP A 277 10.21 -14.69 15.23
CA ASP A 277 9.97 -14.24 16.62
C ASP A 277 8.51 -14.46 17.02
N GLU A 278 8.24 -15.00 18.22
CA GLU A 278 6.90 -15.09 18.82
C GLU A 278 6.62 -14.06 19.94
N SER A 279 7.58 -13.20 20.31
CA SER A 279 7.51 -12.39 21.55
C SER A 279 6.39 -11.33 21.63
N GLY A 280 5.47 -11.26 20.66
CA GLY A 280 4.29 -10.41 20.73
C GLY A 280 3.01 -11.21 20.87
N LYS A 281 2.32 -11.11 22.02
CA LYS A 281 0.94 -11.60 22.31
C LYS A 281 0.16 -11.93 21.03
N GLN A 282 -0.19 -13.19 20.78
CA GLN A 282 -0.86 -13.58 19.54
C GLN A 282 -2.21 -12.84 19.39
N HIS A 283 -2.45 -12.26 18.21
CA HIS A 283 -3.73 -11.63 17.86
C HIS A 283 -4.24 -12.28 16.57
N PHE A 284 -5.43 -12.86 16.65
CA PHE A 284 -6.05 -13.59 15.55
C PHE A 284 -6.34 -12.66 14.36
N LEU A 285 -5.56 -12.79 13.28
CA LEU A 285 -5.80 -12.16 11.97
C LEU A 285 -6.12 -10.65 12.00
N ASP A 286 -5.45 -9.88 12.88
CA ASP A 286 -5.72 -8.45 13.04
C ASP A 286 -4.63 -7.57 12.40
N ALA A 287 -4.90 -7.11 11.17
CA ALA A 287 -4.01 -6.21 10.44
C ALA A 287 -3.82 -4.85 11.15
N SER A 288 -4.81 -4.39 11.92
CA SER A 288 -4.70 -3.21 12.79
C SER A 288 -3.68 -3.46 13.91
N VAL A 289 -3.61 -4.66 14.48
CA VAL A 289 -2.57 -4.98 15.45
C VAL A 289 -1.19 -5.00 14.79
N ALA A 290 -1.06 -5.60 13.60
CA ALA A 290 0.21 -5.62 12.87
C ALA A 290 0.70 -4.19 12.57
N TYR A 291 -0.21 -3.33 12.09
CA TYR A 291 0.06 -1.92 11.83
C TYR A 291 0.44 -1.16 13.12
N LYS A 292 -0.31 -1.35 14.21
CA LYS A 292 -0.04 -0.76 15.54
C LYS A 292 1.31 -1.18 16.07
N ARG A 293 1.69 -2.44 15.92
CA ARG A 293 3.01 -2.94 16.34
C ARG A 293 4.13 -2.36 15.51
N ALA A 294 3.98 -2.28 14.19
CA ALA A 294 4.98 -1.65 13.32
C ALA A 294 5.25 -0.19 13.73
N VAL A 295 4.17 0.58 13.92
CA VAL A 295 4.23 1.98 14.37
C VAL A 295 4.83 2.11 15.77
N LEU A 296 4.40 1.29 16.74
CA LEU A 296 4.94 1.31 18.10
C LEU A 296 6.41 0.91 18.16
N ASN A 297 6.86 -0.04 17.34
CA ASN A 297 8.26 -0.44 17.24
C ASN A 297 9.11 0.70 16.68
N ALA A 298 8.63 1.41 15.65
CA ALA A 298 9.29 2.61 15.15
C ALA A 298 9.37 3.69 16.24
N ILE A 299 8.28 3.88 17.01
CA ILE A 299 8.25 4.81 18.14
C ILE A 299 9.31 4.47 19.19
N GLU A 300 9.37 3.20 19.60
CA GLU A 300 10.30 2.73 20.62
C GLU A 300 11.75 2.83 20.16
N TYR A 301 12.05 2.47 18.91
CA TYR A 301 13.39 2.56 18.34
C TYR A 301 13.90 4.00 18.33
N LEU A 302 13.11 4.93 17.79
CA LEU A 302 13.50 6.34 17.70
C LEU A 302 13.59 7.01 19.08
N SER A 303 12.79 6.58 20.06
CA SER A 303 12.86 7.10 21.44
C SER A 303 14.23 6.85 22.10
N ARG A 304 14.98 5.83 21.67
CA ARG A 304 16.34 5.54 22.17
C ARG A 304 17.36 6.63 21.84
N PHE A 305 17.05 7.51 20.88
CA PHE A 305 17.90 8.62 20.47
C PHE A 305 17.60 9.92 21.24
N GLY A 306 16.85 9.85 22.34
CA GLY A 306 16.57 10.98 23.23
C GLY A 306 15.29 11.76 22.89
N TYR A 307 14.50 11.29 21.93
CA TYR A 307 13.17 11.83 21.65
C TYR A 307 12.14 11.25 22.64
N SER A 308 11.17 12.08 23.05
CA SER A 308 10.02 11.56 23.80
C SER A 308 9.12 10.73 22.87
N LYS A 309 8.40 9.73 23.40
CA LYS A 309 7.49 8.89 22.60
C LYS A 309 6.45 9.72 21.85
N GLU A 310 6.04 10.85 22.42
CA GLU A 310 5.10 11.79 21.83
C GLU A 310 5.73 12.60 20.67
N GLN A 311 6.99 13.02 20.82
CA GLN A 311 7.74 13.65 19.71
C GLN A 311 7.91 12.66 18.56
N VAL A 312 8.16 11.39 18.88
CA VAL A 312 8.30 10.34 17.87
C VAL A 312 6.96 9.96 17.25
N GLY A 313 5.86 9.87 18.01
CA GLY A 313 4.54 9.59 17.46
C GLY A 313 4.11 10.63 16.42
N SER A 314 4.34 11.92 16.70
CA SER A 314 4.17 12.97 15.68
C SER A 314 5.15 12.81 14.52
N ARG A 315 6.39 12.37 14.75
CA ARG A 315 7.39 12.18 13.69
C ARG A 315 7.10 10.97 12.78
N VAL A 316 6.61 9.87 13.34
CA VAL A 316 6.28 8.61 12.63
C VAL A 316 5.07 8.79 11.72
N ALA A 317 4.16 9.70 12.06
CA ALA A 317 3.08 10.14 11.16
C ALA A 317 3.58 10.98 9.96
N ASN A 318 4.67 11.75 10.14
CA ASN A 318 5.04 12.84 9.23
C ASN A 318 6.28 12.58 8.36
N CYS A 319 7.20 11.74 8.83
CA CYS A 319 8.37 11.29 8.06
C CYS A 319 7.98 10.14 7.14
N TYR A 320 8.72 9.93 6.05
CA TYR A 320 8.55 8.83 5.08
C TYR A 320 8.57 7.45 5.74
N LEU A 321 7.48 7.10 6.41
CA LEU A 321 7.20 5.76 6.90
C LEU A 321 6.39 5.10 5.80
N GLU A 322 7.00 4.11 5.16
CA GLU A 322 6.29 3.25 4.23
C GLU A 322 5.77 2.04 4.98
N VAL A 323 4.46 1.84 4.91
CA VAL A 323 3.81 0.65 5.42
C VAL A 323 3.02 0.05 4.29
N ASN A 324 3.53 -1.02 3.73
CA ASN A 324 2.87 -1.74 2.64
C ASN A 324 2.00 -2.85 3.24
N ALA A 325 0.73 -2.57 3.46
CA ALA A 325 -0.31 -3.56 3.19
C ALA A 325 -0.74 -3.34 1.73
N ASN A 326 -1.39 -4.31 1.04
CA ASN A 326 -2.08 -4.01 -0.22
C ASN A 326 -2.77 -2.65 -0.07
N ALA A 327 -2.57 -1.69 -0.96
CA ALA A 327 -3.01 -0.30 -0.76
C ALA A 327 -4.49 -0.21 -0.31
N ASP A 328 -5.33 -1.12 -0.80
CA ASP A 328 -6.73 -1.28 -0.38
C ASP A 328 -6.92 -1.59 1.12
N LYS A 329 -5.94 -2.20 1.79
CA LYS A 329 -6.02 -2.68 3.19
C LYS A 329 -5.64 -1.63 4.23
N LEU A 330 -4.83 -0.61 3.92
CA LEU A 330 -4.49 0.44 4.89
C LEU A 330 -5.66 1.38 5.15
N ASP A 331 -6.33 1.81 4.08
CA ASP A 331 -7.54 2.63 4.19
C ASP A 331 -8.64 1.88 4.97
N LEU A 332 -8.77 0.56 4.74
CA LEU A 332 -9.70 -0.31 5.48
C LEU A 332 -9.41 -0.41 6.99
N ILE A 333 -8.13 -0.35 7.40
CA ILE A 333 -7.76 -0.34 8.83
C ILE A 333 -8.17 0.99 9.47
N MET A 334 -7.96 2.11 8.77
CA MET A 334 -8.37 3.42 9.24
C MET A 334 -9.89 3.55 9.31
N ASP A 335 -10.57 3.04 8.29
CA ASP A 335 -12.02 3.02 8.20
C ASP A 335 -12.67 2.17 9.31
N ARG A 336 -12.10 1.02 9.69
CA ARG A 336 -12.60 0.19 10.81
C ARG A 336 -12.59 0.93 12.16
N LEU A 337 -11.62 1.82 12.36
CA LEU A 337 -11.46 2.56 13.62
C LEU A 337 -12.35 3.80 13.69
N THR A 338 -12.62 4.42 12.55
CA THR A 338 -13.55 5.55 12.43
C THR A 338 -15.03 5.14 12.61
N GLN A 339 -15.36 3.84 12.44
CA GLN A 339 -16.70 3.27 12.63
C GLN A 339 -17.17 3.15 14.09
N THR A 340 -16.27 3.13 15.07
CA THR A 340 -16.65 2.93 16.50
C THR A 340 -17.19 4.21 17.18
N TRP A 341 -17.52 5.24 16.41
CA TRP A 341 -17.73 6.59 16.90
C TRP A 341 -19.20 6.89 17.21
N PRO A 342 -19.55 7.35 18.43
CA PRO A 342 -20.95 7.57 18.82
C PRO A 342 -21.61 8.80 18.17
N ASP A 343 -20.86 9.79 17.68
CA ASP A 343 -21.46 11.02 17.12
C ASP A 343 -20.50 11.75 16.13
N GLN A 344 -20.62 11.45 14.84
CA GLN A 344 -19.80 12.03 13.77
C GLN A 344 -20.33 13.37 13.22
N THR A 345 -21.27 14.02 13.90
CA THR A 345 -21.94 15.22 13.38
C THR A 345 -21.06 16.47 13.37
N ASN A 346 -19.86 16.47 13.97
CA ASN A 346 -18.99 17.65 14.10
C ASN A 346 -17.75 17.67 13.18
N TYR A 347 -17.56 16.67 12.31
CA TYR A 347 -16.44 16.70 11.35
C TYR A 347 -16.69 17.68 10.19
N GLN A 348 -15.67 18.46 9.85
CA GLN A 348 -15.63 19.25 8.61
C GLN A 348 -14.98 18.40 7.52
N ALA A 349 -15.57 18.42 6.32
CA ALA A 349 -15.00 17.76 5.13
C ALA A 349 -13.92 18.66 4.49
N HIS A 350 -13.06 18.08 3.65
CA HIS A 350 -12.05 18.83 2.91
C HIS A 350 -12.68 19.95 2.08
N TYR A 351 -12.13 21.16 2.19
CA TYR A 351 -12.46 22.26 1.29
C TYR A 351 -11.75 22.05 -0.04
N LEU A 352 -12.52 22.01 -1.13
CA LEU A 352 -11.97 21.82 -2.48
C LEU A 352 -11.94 23.13 -3.26
N SER A 353 -10.88 23.29 -4.04
CA SER A 353 -10.80 24.24 -5.14
C SER A 353 -11.39 23.60 -6.40
N GLY A 354 -12.29 24.33 -7.06
CA GLY A 354 -13.10 23.81 -8.17
C GLY A 354 -14.60 24.02 -7.92
N PRO A 355 -15.49 23.39 -8.71
CA PRO A 355 -15.17 22.52 -9.85
C PRO A 355 -14.67 23.29 -11.07
N LEU A 356 -13.66 22.75 -11.76
CA LEU A 356 -13.13 23.28 -13.02
C LEU A 356 -13.71 22.50 -14.20
N ARG A 357 -14.38 23.22 -15.12
CA ARG A 357 -14.84 22.63 -16.39
C ARG A 357 -13.67 22.52 -17.35
N ILE A 358 -13.32 21.30 -17.73
CA ILE A 358 -12.23 20.98 -18.64
C ILE A 358 -12.72 20.96 -20.09
N VAL A 359 -12.03 21.69 -20.95
CA VAL A 359 -12.29 21.79 -22.39
C VAL A 359 -11.00 21.62 -23.17
N ASP A 360 -11.09 21.17 -24.42
CA ASP A 360 -9.95 21.14 -25.35
C ASP A 360 -9.67 22.53 -25.95
N SER A 361 -8.71 22.60 -26.89
CA SER A 361 -8.33 23.84 -27.58
C SER A 361 -9.43 24.47 -28.43
N GLU A 362 -10.47 23.71 -28.78
CA GLU A 362 -11.64 24.17 -29.54
C GLU A 362 -12.81 24.53 -28.63
N GLY A 363 -12.67 24.34 -27.32
CA GLY A 363 -13.71 24.60 -26.32
C GLY A 363 -14.67 23.43 -26.13
N VAL A 364 -14.39 22.26 -26.72
CA VAL A 364 -15.19 21.04 -26.56
C VAL A 364 -14.92 20.45 -25.17
N PRO A 365 -15.94 20.21 -24.35
CA PRO A 365 -15.77 19.65 -23.02
C PRO A 365 -15.34 18.19 -23.06
N ALA A 366 -14.61 17.76 -22.03
CA ALA A 366 -14.40 16.33 -21.76
C ALA A 366 -15.74 15.60 -21.64
N SER A 367 -15.88 14.43 -22.26
CA SER A 367 -17.13 13.67 -22.32
C SER A 367 -17.12 12.50 -21.33
N PRO A 368 -18.30 12.08 -20.80
CA PRO A 368 -18.39 10.85 -20.01
C PRO A 368 -17.80 9.65 -20.76
N GLY A 369 -16.90 8.91 -20.11
CA GLY A 369 -16.14 7.81 -20.70
C GLY A 369 -14.71 8.18 -21.12
N ASP A 370 -14.37 9.46 -21.17
CA ASP A 370 -13.00 9.91 -21.39
C ASP A 370 -12.11 9.61 -20.18
N LEU A 371 -10.79 9.58 -20.42
CA LEU A 371 -9.77 9.50 -19.38
C LEU A 371 -8.98 10.82 -19.35
N LEU A 372 -9.21 11.62 -18.31
CA LEU A 372 -8.56 12.91 -18.13
C LEU A 372 -7.16 12.73 -17.57
N ALA A 373 -6.14 13.09 -18.36
CA ALA A 373 -4.76 13.17 -17.89
C ALA A 373 -4.50 14.55 -17.25
N VAL A 374 -4.22 14.58 -15.96
CA VAL A 374 -3.89 15.80 -15.21
C VAL A 374 -2.41 15.76 -14.84
N GLU A 375 -1.63 16.72 -15.36
CA GLU A 375 -0.21 16.85 -15.05
C GLU A 375 0.02 17.90 -13.98
N ILE A 376 0.66 17.52 -12.87
CA ILE A 376 1.05 18.41 -11.79
C ILE A 376 2.35 19.11 -12.20
N CYS A 377 2.25 20.32 -12.75
CA CYS A 377 3.40 21.06 -13.28
C CYS A 377 4.27 21.66 -12.16
N ASN A 378 3.61 22.12 -11.10
CA ASN A 378 4.23 22.72 -9.94
C ASN A 378 3.26 22.74 -8.75
N LEU A 379 3.80 22.80 -7.55
CA LEU A 379 3.03 22.90 -6.31
C LEU A 379 3.94 23.35 -5.17
N GLY A 380 3.33 23.89 -4.12
CA GLY A 380 4.06 24.35 -2.95
C GLY A 380 3.17 25.11 -1.97
N PRO A 381 3.73 25.57 -0.84
CA PRO A 381 2.99 26.43 0.08
C PRO A 381 2.62 27.75 -0.58
N LEU A 382 1.53 28.36 -0.12
CA LEU A 382 1.19 29.72 -0.56
C LEU A 382 2.29 30.71 -0.12
N PRO A 383 2.69 31.66 -0.99
CA PRO A 383 3.69 32.66 -0.62
C PRO A 383 3.27 33.47 0.62
N GLY A 384 4.13 33.47 1.64
CA GLY A 384 3.85 34.09 2.95
C GLY A 384 3.09 33.21 3.95
N ASP A 385 2.76 31.97 3.58
CA ASP A 385 2.11 30.96 4.43
C ASP A 385 2.96 29.67 4.49
N GLU A 386 4.29 29.79 4.54
CA GLU A 386 5.26 28.69 4.54
C GLU A 386 5.32 27.94 5.88
N TRP A 387 4.18 27.45 6.34
CA TRP A 387 4.04 26.64 7.54
C TRP A 387 2.90 25.63 7.39
N GLY A 388 2.90 24.63 8.27
CA GLY A 388 1.85 23.64 8.35
C GLY A 388 1.73 23.05 9.75
N TYR A 389 0.83 22.10 9.92
CA TYR A 389 0.64 21.44 11.20
C TYR A 389 0.32 19.96 11.05
N THR A 390 0.62 19.22 12.12
CA THR A 390 0.14 17.86 12.33
C THR A 390 -0.53 17.78 13.67
N ALA A 391 -1.61 17.01 13.78
CA ALA A 391 -2.36 16.91 15.01
C ALA A 391 -2.72 15.47 15.35
N ILE A 392 -2.72 15.17 16.65
CA ILE A 392 -3.39 14.00 17.21
C ILE A 392 -4.65 14.53 17.87
N LEU A 393 -5.80 14.06 17.41
CA LEU A 393 -7.07 14.41 18.02
C LEU A 393 -7.29 13.61 19.30
N GLU A 394 -7.97 14.23 20.26
CA GLU A 394 -8.32 13.58 21.53
C GLU A 394 -9.21 12.36 21.29
N ARG A 395 -9.02 11.30 22.09
CA ARG A 395 -9.75 10.02 21.94
C ARG A 395 -11.26 10.21 21.82
N ASP A 396 -11.83 11.05 22.67
CA ASP A 396 -13.28 11.27 22.76
C ASP A 396 -13.83 12.18 21.65
N ASN A 397 -12.95 12.82 20.86
CA ASN A 397 -13.29 13.74 19.77
C ASN A 397 -12.86 13.19 18.38
N GLY A 398 -12.91 11.87 18.21
CA GLY A 398 -12.62 11.19 16.95
C GLY A 398 -11.13 10.86 16.74
N GLY A 399 -10.39 10.64 17.81
CA GLY A 399 -8.94 10.48 17.74
C GLY A 399 -8.45 9.32 16.85
N GLY A 400 -7.22 9.45 16.35
CA GLY A 400 -6.61 8.53 15.38
C GLY A 400 -6.14 7.18 15.94
N PHE A 401 -5.38 6.47 15.12
CA PHE A 401 -4.97 5.07 15.31
C PHE A 401 -4.21 4.78 16.63
N LEU A 402 -3.52 5.79 17.17
CA LEU A 402 -2.70 5.68 18.39
C LEU A 402 -3.37 6.27 19.64
N THR A 403 -4.67 6.57 19.62
CA THR A 403 -5.39 7.20 20.74
C THR A 403 -5.27 6.49 22.08
N ASP A 404 -5.18 5.16 22.12
CA ASP A 404 -4.94 4.44 23.38
C ASP A 404 -3.58 4.78 24.01
N HIS A 405 -2.60 5.16 23.19
CA HIS A 405 -1.23 5.47 23.60
C HIS A 405 -1.02 6.99 23.73
N PHE A 406 -1.77 7.79 22.97
CA PHE A 406 -1.78 9.25 23.00
C PHE A 406 -3.24 9.75 23.15
N PRO A 407 -3.83 9.65 24.35
CA PRO A 407 -5.26 9.93 24.53
C PRO A 407 -5.62 11.41 24.47
N SER A 408 -4.66 12.30 24.71
CA SER A 408 -4.87 13.75 24.74
C SER A 408 -4.52 14.41 23.42
N ALA A 409 -5.26 15.47 23.06
CA ALA A 409 -4.99 16.25 21.86
C ALA A 409 -3.56 16.81 21.84
N ARG A 410 -2.89 16.73 20.68
CA ARG A 410 -1.54 17.28 20.45
C ARG A 410 -1.45 17.93 19.09
N LYS A 411 -0.57 18.92 18.96
CA LYS A 411 -0.26 19.59 17.70
C LYS A 411 1.23 19.90 17.61
N ALA A 412 1.82 19.60 16.47
CA ALA A 412 3.14 20.09 16.08
C ALA A 412 2.99 21.08 14.92
N ILE A 413 3.71 22.19 15.00
CA ILE A 413 3.81 23.24 14.00
C ILE A 413 5.11 23.02 13.23
N TRP A 414 5.00 23.08 11.91
CA TRP A 414 6.08 22.90 10.96
C TRP A 414 6.28 24.18 10.17
N TYR A 415 7.52 24.56 9.94
CA TYR A 415 7.90 25.69 9.09
C TYR A 415 8.67 25.17 7.89
N PHE A 416 8.45 25.79 6.73
CA PHE A 416 9.05 25.37 5.47
C PHE A 416 10.17 26.33 5.05
N GLU A 417 11.30 25.76 4.64
CA GLU A 417 12.45 26.46 4.08
C GLU A 417 12.84 25.78 2.76
N GLY A 418 12.33 26.30 1.65
CA GLY A 418 12.44 25.65 0.35
C GLY A 418 11.74 24.30 0.38
N ILE A 419 12.48 23.22 0.11
CA ILE A 419 11.94 21.85 0.14
C ILE A 419 11.96 21.24 1.56
N TYR A 420 12.50 21.91 2.57
CA TYR A 420 12.68 21.34 3.91
C TYR A 420 11.59 21.78 4.88
N ALA A 421 11.07 20.87 5.69
CA ALA A 421 10.29 21.18 6.88
C ALA A 421 11.13 21.03 8.15
N TYR A 422 10.87 21.87 9.14
CA TYR A 422 11.40 21.73 10.50
C TYR A 422 10.35 22.15 11.54
N SER A 423 10.48 21.63 12.77
CA SER A 423 9.60 22.01 13.88
C SER A 423 10.42 22.45 15.10
N PRO A 424 10.21 23.66 15.64
CA PRO A 424 10.81 24.08 16.90
C PRO A 424 10.39 23.20 18.10
N GLN A 425 9.23 22.53 17.98
CA GLN A 425 8.72 21.61 19.01
C GLN A 425 9.42 20.25 18.99
N ILE A 426 10.15 19.95 17.91
CA ILE A 426 10.91 18.70 17.73
C ILE A 426 12.35 19.04 17.31
N PRO A 427 13.20 19.47 18.27
CA PRO A 427 14.55 19.94 17.98
C PRO A 427 15.38 18.90 17.21
N GLY A 428 16.15 19.36 16.22
CA GLY A 428 17.02 18.52 15.40
C GLY A 428 16.31 17.81 14.22
N VAL A 429 15.00 17.97 14.07
CA VAL A 429 14.26 17.43 12.92
C VAL A 429 14.20 18.45 11.78
N ARG A 430 14.81 18.07 10.66
CA ARG A 430 14.72 18.76 9.37
C ARG A 430 14.75 17.72 8.25
N PHE A 431 13.76 17.73 7.36
CA PHE A 431 13.67 16.75 6.27
C PHE A 431 13.03 17.37 5.02
N PRO A 432 13.38 16.88 3.81
CA PRO A 432 12.72 17.32 2.60
C PRO A 432 11.29 16.79 2.55
N GLY A 433 10.33 17.62 2.15
CA GLY A 433 8.95 17.21 1.88
C GLY A 433 8.79 16.69 0.46
N LEU A 434 7.85 15.77 0.29
CA LEU A 434 7.30 15.41 -1.02
C LEU A 434 5.89 16.01 -1.07
N THR A 435 5.79 17.27 -1.45
CA THR A 435 4.52 18.00 -1.49
C THR A 435 3.56 17.36 -2.50
N HIS A 436 2.29 17.23 -2.12
CA HIS A 436 1.22 16.63 -2.93
C HIS A 436 -0.17 17.12 -2.48
N PRO A 437 -1.20 17.03 -3.34
CA PRO A 437 -2.59 17.16 -2.90
C PRO A 437 -3.10 15.81 -2.36
N GLY A 438 -3.78 15.83 -1.21
CA GLY A 438 -4.54 14.70 -0.67
C GLY A 438 -5.79 14.42 -1.50
N VAL A 439 -6.44 15.47 -2.01
CA VAL A 439 -7.63 15.35 -2.87
C VAL A 439 -7.36 15.77 -4.32
N VAL A 440 -7.63 14.86 -5.26
CA VAL A 440 -7.75 15.16 -6.70
C VAL A 440 -8.80 14.25 -7.35
N GLY A 441 -9.80 14.81 -8.01
CA GLY A 441 -10.86 13.98 -8.61
C GLY A 441 -11.82 14.74 -9.53
N THR A 442 -12.53 13.98 -10.36
CA THR A 442 -13.61 14.46 -11.25
C THR A 442 -14.96 14.36 -10.53
N ALA A 443 -16.01 15.02 -11.01
CA ALA A 443 -17.34 14.85 -10.43
C ALA A 443 -17.93 13.48 -10.82
N PRO A 444 -18.61 12.77 -9.91
CA PRO A 444 -19.29 11.52 -10.22
C PRO A 444 -20.55 11.74 -11.06
N SER A 445 -21.01 10.69 -11.75
CA SER A 445 -22.35 10.69 -12.32
C SER A 445 -23.42 10.56 -11.22
N VAL A 446 -24.67 10.90 -11.55
CA VAL A 446 -25.80 10.73 -10.63
C VAL A 446 -26.02 9.26 -10.29
N GLU A 447 -25.83 8.34 -11.24
CA GLU A 447 -25.92 6.90 -10.99
C GLU A 447 -24.85 6.43 -10.00
N LEU A 448 -23.61 6.88 -10.18
CA LEU A 448 -22.49 6.53 -9.32
C LEU A 448 -22.69 7.08 -7.90
N LEU A 449 -23.13 8.34 -7.80
CA LEU A 449 -23.48 8.97 -6.52
C LEU A 449 -24.61 8.22 -5.79
N ASN A 450 -25.65 7.77 -6.51
CA ASN A 450 -26.72 6.97 -5.94
C ASN A 450 -26.24 5.60 -5.45
N ILE A 451 -25.33 4.96 -6.18
CA ILE A 451 -24.69 3.71 -5.75
C ILE A 451 -23.92 3.94 -4.44
N TRP A 452 -23.14 5.01 -4.36
CA TRP A 452 -22.41 5.38 -3.14
C TRP A 452 -23.36 5.60 -1.96
N ASN A 453 -24.31 6.51 -2.09
CA ASN A 453 -25.26 6.83 -1.03
C ASN A 453 -26.08 5.60 -0.59
N GLY A 454 -26.46 4.73 -1.53
CA GLY A 454 -27.13 3.46 -1.23
C GLY A 454 -26.24 2.46 -0.48
N ARG A 455 -24.93 2.41 -0.78
CA ARG A 455 -23.96 1.61 -0.03
C ARG A 455 -23.79 2.16 1.40
N GLU A 456 -23.56 3.47 1.55
CA GLU A 456 -23.38 4.11 2.86
C GLU A 456 -24.62 3.95 3.76
N LYS A 457 -25.82 4.06 3.18
CA LYS A 457 -27.06 3.88 3.93
C LYS A 457 -27.21 2.46 4.47
N ARG A 458 -26.91 1.45 3.66
CA ARG A 458 -26.90 0.05 4.13
C ARG A 458 -25.88 -0.16 5.23
N LEU A 459 -24.69 0.42 5.10
CA LEU A 459 -23.66 0.33 6.13
C LEU A 459 -24.12 0.98 7.45
N ALA A 460 -24.73 2.16 7.39
CA ALA A 460 -25.26 2.86 8.57
C ALA A 460 -26.40 2.10 9.27
N GLU A 461 -27.20 1.34 8.51
CA GLU A 461 -28.38 0.62 9.01
C GLU A 461 -28.08 -0.78 9.56
N THR A 462 -26.91 -1.36 9.28
CA THR A 462 -26.57 -2.74 9.67
C THR A 462 -25.68 -2.75 10.93
N ASN A 463 -26.12 -3.36 12.03
CA ASN A 463 -25.30 -3.54 13.25
C ASN A 463 -24.07 -4.43 12.94
N GLN A 464 -22.86 -3.88 13.08
CA GLN A 464 -21.61 -4.42 12.54
C GLN A 464 -20.90 -5.50 13.38
N GLU A 465 -21.58 -6.21 14.29
CA GLU A 465 -20.92 -7.24 15.12
C GLU A 465 -20.44 -8.49 14.34
N THR A 466 -20.71 -8.60 13.04
CA THR A 466 -20.57 -9.87 12.29
C THR A 466 -19.65 -9.87 11.07
N LEU A 467 -18.98 -8.75 10.71
CA LEU A 467 -18.20 -8.73 9.47
C LEU A 467 -16.84 -9.43 9.61
N LYS A 468 -16.62 -10.47 8.79
CA LYS A 468 -15.34 -11.18 8.65
C LYS A 468 -14.37 -10.37 7.79
N LEU A 469 -13.06 -10.53 7.99
CA LEU A 469 -12.00 -9.81 7.26
C LEU A 469 -12.19 -9.81 5.72
N CYS A 470 -12.68 -10.92 5.16
CA CYS A 470 -12.95 -11.04 3.72
C CYS A 470 -14.19 -10.26 3.24
N GLU A 471 -15.15 -9.97 4.12
CA GLU A 471 -16.33 -9.15 3.81
C GLU A 471 -15.99 -7.64 3.84
N VAL A 472 -14.98 -7.27 4.64
CA VAL A 472 -14.45 -5.91 4.76
C VAL A 472 -13.59 -5.52 3.54
N LEU A 473 -12.85 -6.46 2.93
CA LEU A 473 -12.02 -6.21 1.74
C LEU A 473 -12.78 -5.63 0.53
N HIS A 474 -14.12 -5.72 0.51
CA HIS A 474 -14.98 -5.23 -0.58
C HIS A 474 -15.85 -4.02 -0.20
N GLN A 475 -15.71 -3.49 1.02
CA GLN A 475 -16.53 -2.38 1.52
C GLN A 475 -15.57 -1.35 2.08
N ARG A 476 -15.48 -0.14 1.49
CA ARG A 476 -14.80 1.04 2.08
C ARG A 476 -15.68 1.62 3.18
N PRO A 477 -15.40 1.40 4.46
CA PRO A 477 -16.41 1.63 5.48
C PRO A 477 -16.20 2.97 6.21
N LEU A 478 -16.74 4.02 5.60
CA LEU A 478 -17.11 5.27 6.25
C LEU A 478 -18.54 5.59 5.86
N ALA A 479 -19.51 5.10 6.63
CA ALA A 479 -20.94 5.34 6.44
C ALA A 479 -21.29 6.83 6.61
N HIS A 480 -20.92 7.65 5.63
CA HIS A 480 -21.09 9.09 5.62
C HIS A 480 -22.30 9.46 4.79
N LEU A 481 -23.48 9.32 5.40
CA LEU A 481 -24.68 9.85 4.78
C LEU A 481 -24.54 11.36 4.55
N PRO A 482 -25.00 11.86 3.38
CA PRO A 482 -25.04 13.29 3.10
C PRO A 482 -25.74 14.05 4.22
N THR A 483 -25.21 15.23 4.55
CA THR A 483 -25.84 16.15 5.49
C THR A 483 -25.58 17.59 5.07
N PRO A 484 -26.56 18.49 5.22
CA PRO A 484 -26.37 19.90 4.90
C PRO A 484 -25.46 20.62 5.91
N LYS A 485 -25.13 19.99 7.05
CA LYS A 485 -24.23 20.57 8.05
C LYS A 485 -22.81 20.72 7.45
N ASN A 486 -22.27 21.93 7.51
CA ASN A 486 -20.95 22.31 6.96
C ASN A 486 -20.80 22.20 5.42
N CYS A 487 -21.89 22.03 4.66
CA CYS A 487 -21.83 21.96 3.20
C CYS A 487 -21.52 23.34 2.57
N LEU A 488 -20.46 23.43 1.77
CA LEU A 488 -20.11 24.63 1.02
C LEU A 488 -20.29 24.39 -0.49
N LEU A 489 -21.24 25.10 -1.10
CA LEU A 489 -21.55 25.03 -2.55
C LEU A 489 -21.32 26.38 -3.24
N GLY A 490 -20.18 27.04 -2.94
CA GLY A 490 -19.76 28.28 -3.62
C GLY A 490 -19.99 29.58 -2.86
N LYS A 491 -19.65 29.65 -1.56
CA LYS A 491 -19.52 30.96 -0.89
C LYS A 491 -18.22 31.64 -1.31
N ALA A 492 -18.34 32.81 -1.95
CA ALA A 492 -17.22 33.74 -2.01
C ALA A 492 -16.84 34.17 -0.59
N TRP A 493 -15.55 34.11 -0.27
CA TRP A 493 -14.97 34.69 0.96
C TRP A 493 -15.16 36.22 0.94
N SER A 494 -16.36 36.68 1.30
CA SER A 494 -16.62 38.06 1.67
C SER A 494 -16.89 38.08 3.17
N THR A 495 -15.82 38.35 3.93
CA THR A 495 -15.85 38.80 5.34
C THR A 495 -16.79 38.04 6.28
N PHE A 496 -16.28 37.11 7.10
CA PHE A 496 -16.49 37.15 8.56
C PHE A 496 -15.64 36.11 9.30
N PHE A 497 -15.11 36.54 10.43
CA PHE A 497 -14.49 35.77 11.51
C PHE A 497 -15.30 34.52 11.87
N THR A 498 -14.71 33.31 11.83
CA THR A 498 -14.92 32.26 12.86
C THR A 498 -13.82 31.18 12.76
N LEU A 499 -12.69 31.35 13.44
CA LEU A 499 -11.88 30.21 13.87
C LEU A 499 -11.19 30.54 15.21
N MET A 500 -11.99 30.59 16.27
CA MET A 500 -11.47 30.58 17.65
C MET A 500 -12.51 30.14 18.70
N HIS A 501 -13.53 29.36 18.32
CA HIS A 501 -14.59 28.93 19.24
C HIS A 501 -14.66 27.43 19.56
N MET A 502 -13.66 26.64 19.15
CA MET A 502 -13.60 25.20 19.44
C MET A 502 -12.34 24.78 20.20
N ILE A 503 -11.85 25.63 21.11
CA ILE A 503 -11.02 25.19 22.23
C ILE A 503 -11.57 25.87 23.50
N LYS A 504 -12.62 25.29 24.09
CA LYS A 504 -12.87 25.50 25.52
C LYS A 504 -11.94 24.56 26.29
N CYS A 505 -10.65 24.88 26.29
CA CYS A 505 -9.70 24.34 27.26
C CYS A 505 -9.30 25.51 28.16
N GLN A 506 -9.72 25.46 29.42
CA GLN A 506 -9.78 26.59 30.35
C GLN A 506 -8.41 26.98 30.94
N THR A 507 -7.30 26.76 30.24
CA THR A 507 -5.95 26.84 30.83
C THR A 507 -4.84 27.44 29.95
N LEU A 508 -5.15 28.27 28.96
CA LEU A 508 -4.11 29.02 28.21
C LEU A 508 -4.46 30.51 28.04
N ALA A 509 -4.38 31.25 29.15
CA ALA A 509 -4.57 32.71 29.17
C ALA A 509 -3.33 33.53 28.73
N ASN A 510 -2.20 32.90 28.35
CA ASN A 510 -0.91 33.60 28.17
C ASN A 510 -0.33 33.67 26.75
N LEU A 511 -1.08 33.33 25.68
CA LEU A 511 -0.60 33.41 24.29
C LEU A 511 -1.37 34.45 23.44
N LYS A 512 -1.75 35.57 24.03
CA LYS A 512 -2.55 36.64 23.37
C LYS A 512 -1.76 37.63 22.51
N TYR A 513 -0.46 37.47 22.34
CA TYR A 513 0.36 38.34 21.49
C TYR A 513 0.99 37.50 20.39
N ILE A 514 0.46 37.55 19.15
CA ILE A 514 1.17 37.32 17.86
C ILE A 514 0.20 37.31 16.65
N PHE A 515 -1.12 37.24 16.82
CA PHE A 515 -2.05 37.20 15.66
C PHE A 515 -2.76 38.53 15.41
N LEU A 516 -2.17 39.37 14.56
CA LEU A 516 -2.85 40.45 13.81
C LEU A 516 -1.88 40.97 12.75
N HIS A 517 -1.90 40.43 11.53
CA HIS A 517 -1.90 41.20 10.27
C HIS A 517 -1.62 40.34 9.02
N ARG A 518 -2.32 40.71 7.94
CA ARG A 518 -2.13 40.37 6.51
C ARG A 518 -2.61 38.99 6.03
N TRP A 519 -3.85 38.97 5.54
CA TRP A 519 -4.30 38.03 4.51
C TRP A 519 -4.40 38.80 3.19
N SER A 520 -3.65 38.39 2.17
CA SER A 520 -3.72 38.94 0.81
C SER A 520 -4.74 38.20 -0.05
N LYS A 521 -5.50 38.97 -0.84
CA LYS A 521 -6.52 38.52 -1.78
C LYS A 521 -6.01 37.45 -2.75
N CYS A 522 -6.74 36.33 -2.88
CA CYS A 522 -6.64 35.43 -4.03
C CYS A 522 -6.90 36.24 -5.32
N HIS A 523 -5.93 36.23 -6.25
CA HIS A 523 -5.99 37.00 -7.50
C HIS A 523 -6.69 36.25 -8.66
N VAL A 524 -7.16 35.01 -8.44
CA VAL A 524 -7.70 34.15 -9.53
C VAL A 524 -9.24 34.22 -9.62
N CYS A 525 -9.94 34.73 -8.60
CA CYS A 525 -11.41 34.71 -8.57
C CYS A 525 -12.09 35.88 -9.31
N ASN A 526 -11.35 36.81 -9.92
CA ASN A 526 -11.95 38.01 -10.51
C ASN A 526 -12.45 37.84 -11.97
N GLU A 527 -12.15 36.72 -12.64
CA GLU A 527 -12.46 36.56 -14.08
C GLU A 527 -13.34 35.34 -14.43
N TYR A 528 -13.64 34.46 -13.48
CA TYR A 528 -14.49 33.29 -13.75
C TYR A 528 -15.88 33.47 -13.14
N ASN A 529 -16.92 33.38 -13.99
CA ASN A 529 -18.32 33.23 -13.59
C ASN A 529 -18.49 31.90 -12.84
N VAL A 530 -18.12 31.86 -11.55
CA VAL A 530 -18.43 30.73 -10.68
C VAL A 530 -19.93 30.75 -10.45
N MET A 531 -20.66 29.75 -10.95
CA MET A 531 -22.08 29.58 -10.60
C MET A 531 -22.16 29.38 -9.08
N GLN A 532 -22.73 30.37 -8.37
CA GLN A 532 -22.90 30.32 -6.92
C GLN A 532 -24.26 29.72 -6.59
N ILE A 533 -24.27 28.59 -5.88
CA ILE A 533 -25.51 28.02 -5.34
C ILE A 533 -25.73 28.64 -3.97
N GLN A 534 -26.71 29.54 -3.89
CA GLN A 534 -26.97 30.28 -2.65
C GLN A 534 -27.49 29.35 -1.55
N GLU A 535 -26.81 29.38 -0.41
CA GLU A 535 -27.17 28.62 0.79
C GLU A 535 -28.63 28.87 1.20
N GLY A 536 -29.36 27.79 1.50
CA GLY A 536 -30.77 27.84 1.88
C GLY A 536 -31.78 27.82 0.72
N THR A 537 -31.34 27.84 -0.54
CA THR A 537 -32.23 27.62 -1.69
C THR A 537 -32.68 26.15 -1.79
N ALA A 538 -33.78 25.89 -2.49
CA ALA A 538 -34.24 24.51 -2.73
C ALA A 538 -33.19 23.66 -3.47
N GLU A 539 -32.46 24.28 -4.40
CA GLU A 539 -31.35 23.67 -5.13
C GLU A 539 -30.16 23.38 -4.20
N TRP A 540 -29.80 24.33 -3.32
CA TRP A 540 -28.79 24.10 -2.30
C TRP A 540 -29.17 22.94 -1.38
N HIS A 541 -30.41 22.93 -0.87
CA HIS A 541 -30.90 21.86 -0.01
C HIS A 541 -30.90 20.51 -0.72
N LYS A 542 -31.27 20.46 -2.00
CA LYS A 542 -31.18 19.24 -2.80
C LYS A 542 -29.75 18.73 -2.84
N ILE A 543 -28.81 19.55 -3.31
CA ILE A 543 -27.42 19.14 -3.50
C ILE A 543 -26.76 18.81 -2.17
N ALA A 544 -26.97 19.61 -1.13
CA ALA A 544 -26.39 19.38 0.20
C ALA A 544 -26.88 18.08 0.86
N ASN A 545 -28.07 17.60 0.51
CA ASN A 545 -28.61 16.32 0.96
C ASN A 545 -28.27 15.13 0.03
N GLU A 546 -27.70 15.39 -1.14
CA GLU A 546 -27.32 14.34 -2.11
C GLU A 546 -25.79 14.17 -2.19
N ALA A 547 -25.02 15.22 -1.90
CA ALA A 547 -23.57 15.26 -2.06
C ALA A 547 -22.84 14.29 -1.12
N ALA A 548 -21.93 13.51 -1.69
CA ALA A 548 -21.01 12.68 -0.93
C ALA A 548 -19.93 13.52 -0.24
N ARG A 549 -19.48 13.09 0.95
CA ARG A 549 -18.36 13.73 1.65
C ARG A 549 -17.03 13.45 0.96
N THR A 550 -16.11 14.40 1.05
CA THR A 550 -14.78 14.38 0.44
C THR A 550 -13.71 13.64 1.27
N ILE A 551 -14.12 12.88 2.29
CA ILE A 551 -13.21 12.17 3.20
C ILE A 551 -12.71 10.86 2.56
N ALA A 552 -13.57 10.17 1.80
CA ALA A 552 -13.21 8.91 1.17
C ALA A 552 -12.77 9.15 -0.28
N GLY A 553 -11.66 8.52 -0.68
CA GLY A 553 -11.37 8.27 -2.09
C GLY A 553 -12.43 7.36 -2.70
N ARG A 554 -12.72 7.52 -4.00
CA ARG A 554 -13.73 6.76 -4.76
C ARG A 554 -13.30 6.56 -6.22
N GLU A 555 -14.17 6.01 -7.04
CA GLU A 555 -13.90 5.68 -8.46
C GLU A 555 -13.59 6.91 -9.33
N ASN A 556 -13.87 8.12 -8.86
CA ASN A 556 -13.58 9.41 -9.50
C ASN A 556 -12.26 10.07 -9.06
N GLY A 557 -11.42 9.35 -8.33
CA GLY A 557 -10.37 9.96 -7.52
C GLY A 557 -10.96 10.38 -6.18
N GLY A 558 -10.70 11.60 -5.73
CA GLY A 558 -11.14 12.10 -4.43
C GLY A 558 -9.99 12.11 -3.45
N ASN A 559 -10.26 11.79 -2.17
CA ASN A 559 -9.22 11.74 -1.14
C ASN A 559 -8.35 10.50 -1.34
N CYS A 560 -7.25 10.67 -2.06
CA CYS A 560 -6.36 9.58 -2.45
C CYS A 560 -5.09 9.55 -1.61
N ASP A 561 -4.66 10.70 -1.07
CA ASP A 561 -3.48 10.82 -0.20
C ASP A 561 -2.22 10.14 -0.79
N ILE A 562 -2.12 10.16 -2.12
CA ILE A 562 -1.01 9.56 -2.85
C ILE A 562 0.15 10.54 -2.83
N LYS A 563 1.08 10.34 -1.90
CA LYS A 563 2.30 11.15 -1.76
C LYS A 563 3.13 11.29 -3.04
N ASN A 564 3.02 10.32 -3.95
CA ASN A 564 3.71 10.33 -5.25
C ASN A 564 3.07 11.29 -6.28
N LEU A 565 1.91 11.89 -6.01
CA LEU A 565 1.30 12.95 -6.82
C LEU A 565 1.99 14.30 -6.58
N SER A 566 3.29 14.32 -6.88
CA SER A 566 4.16 15.47 -6.71
C SER A 566 4.46 16.16 -8.04
N ARG A 567 5.38 17.12 -8.04
CA ARG A 567 5.76 17.88 -9.24
C ARG A 567 6.28 16.94 -10.34
N GLY A 568 5.68 17.05 -11.53
CA GLY A 568 5.97 16.24 -12.71
C GLY A 568 5.12 14.97 -12.80
N SER A 569 4.31 14.66 -11.78
CA SER A 569 3.42 13.51 -11.81
C SER A 569 2.23 13.74 -12.74
N LYS A 570 1.74 12.66 -13.34
CA LYS A 570 0.56 12.63 -14.19
C LYS A 570 -0.44 11.62 -13.62
N VAL A 571 -1.65 12.08 -13.33
CA VAL A 571 -2.75 11.23 -12.87
C VAL A 571 -3.81 11.11 -13.97
N TYR A 572 -4.38 9.92 -14.11
CA TYR A 572 -5.42 9.64 -15.08
C TYR A 572 -6.74 9.40 -14.35
N LEU A 573 -7.72 10.28 -14.58
CA LEU A 573 -9.00 10.26 -13.88
C LEU A 573 -10.15 9.99 -14.86
N PRO A 574 -11.04 9.03 -14.56
CA PRO A 574 -12.20 8.79 -15.41
C PRO A 574 -13.15 9.99 -15.39
N VAL A 575 -13.73 10.30 -16.54
CA VAL A 575 -14.72 11.38 -16.68
C VAL A 575 -16.12 10.75 -16.63
N PHE A 576 -16.94 11.18 -15.66
CA PHE A 576 -18.32 10.69 -15.50
C PHE A 576 -19.38 11.71 -15.92
N VAL A 577 -19.01 12.99 -16.02
CA VAL A 577 -19.89 14.10 -16.40
C VAL A 577 -19.21 14.98 -17.42
N GLU A 578 -19.99 15.65 -18.26
CA GLU A 578 -19.48 16.61 -19.24
C GLU A 578 -18.61 17.69 -18.55
N GLY A 579 -17.42 17.92 -19.09
CA GLY A 579 -16.44 18.87 -18.59
C GLY A 579 -15.65 18.37 -17.38
N ALA A 580 -15.84 17.12 -16.95
CA ALA A 580 -15.20 16.46 -15.81
C ALA A 580 -15.43 17.09 -14.43
N ASN A 581 -15.57 18.41 -14.31
CA ASN A 581 -15.72 19.16 -13.07
C ASN A 581 -14.61 18.83 -12.07
N LEU A 582 -13.36 18.94 -12.53
CA LEU A 582 -12.16 18.62 -11.77
C LEU A 582 -12.08 19.46 -10.49
N SER A 583 -11.81 18.81 -9.37
CA SER A 583 -11.65 19.44 -8.07
C SER A 583 -10.40 18.91 -7.37
N THR A 584 -9.75 19.76 -6.58
CA THR A 584 -8.54 19.41 -5.81
C THR A 584 -8.51 20.14 -4.48
N GLY A 585 -7.84 19.59 -3.48
CA GLY A 585 -7.73 20.19 -2.16
C GLY A 585 -6.80 19.39 -1.26
N ASP A 586 -6.83 19.74 0.03
CA ASP A 586 -6.12 19.04 1.09
C ASP A 586 -4.60 18.96 0.85
N MET A 587 -3.93 20.11 0.87
CA MET A 587 -2.52 20.17 0.48
C MET A 587 -1.61 19.69 1.61
N HIS A 588 -0.73 18.76 1.29
CA HIS A 588 0.21 18.17 2.24
C HIS A 588 1.65 18.50 1.87
N PHE A 589 2.45 18.88 2.86
CA PHE A 589 3.89 19.04 2.66
C PHE A 589 4.63 17.69 2.65
N SER A 590 4.18 16.75 3.50
CA SER A 590 4.73 15.41 3.66
C SER A 590 3.73 14.55 4.45
N GLN A 591 3.67 13.26 4.14
CA GLN A 591 2.77 12.29 4.78
C GLN A 591 3.45 10.92 4.87
N GLY A 592 3.29 10.22 6.00
CA GLY A 592 3.55 8.77 6.10
C GLY A 592 2.37 7.95 5.58
N ASP A 593 2.57 6.67 5.27
CA ASP A 593 1.46 5.84 4.78
C ASP A 593 0.34 5.74 5.84
N GLY A 594 -0.91 5.79 5.38
CA GLY A 594 -2.10 5.57 6.20
C GLY A 594 -2.38 6.61 7.29
N GLU A 595 -1.87 7.84 7.18
CA GLU A 595 -2.25 9.00 8.00
C GLU A 595 -2.51 8.70 9.49
N ILE A 596 -1.55 8.06 10.18
CA ILE A 596 -1.75 7.37 11.47
C ILE A 596 -2.49 8.19 12.55
N SER A 597 -2.38 9.52 12.53
CA SER A 597 -3.07 10.42 13.47
C SER A 597 -4.34 11.11 12.94
N LEU A 598 -4.84 10.73 11.75
CA LEU A 598 -5.95 11.33 11.00
C LEU A 598 -5.74 12.80 10.56
N CYS A 599 -4.83 13.51 11.23
CA CYS A 599 -4.11 14.68 10.73
C CYS A 599 -2.61 14.33 10.77
N GLY A 600 -2.28 13.26 10.04
CA GLY A 600 -0.96 12.64 9.98
C GLY A 600 -0.08 13.22 8.89
N ALA A 601 -0.67 13.79 7.83
CA ALA A 601 0.03 14.69 6.95
C ALA A 601 0.43 15.99 7.65
N ILE A 602 1.53 16.60 7.17
CA ILE A 602 1.78 18.02 7.40
C ILE A 602 0.81 18.81 6.53
N GLU A 603 -0.34 19.12 7.11
CA GLU A 603 -1.38 19.96 6.52
C GLU A 603 -0.86 21.36 6.27
N MET A 604 -1.11 21.89 5.08
CA MET A 604 -0.73 23.26 4.73
C MET A 604 -1.68 23.90 3.72
N SER A 605 -1.66 25.23 3.67
CA SER A 605 -2.21 25.94 2.52
C SER A 605 -1.23 25.83 1.36
N GLY A 606 -1.72 25.47 0.17
CA GLY A 606 -0.85 25.33 -1.00
C GLY A 606 -1.45 25.86 -2.29
N PHE A 607 -0.62 25.95 -3.32
CA PHE A 607 -1.04 26.14 -4.70
C PHE A 607 -0.73 24.88 -5.53
N LEU A 608 -1.47 24.72 -6.62
CA LEU A 608 -1.30 23.66 -7.59
C LEU A 608 -1.36 24.25 -9.00
N GLU A 609 -0.31 24.04 -9.79
CA GLU A 609 -0.28 24.37 -11.21
C GLU A 609 -0.52 23.09 -12.00
N LEU A 610 -1.62 23.06 -12.77
CA LEU A 610 -2.08 21.89 -13.51
C LEU A 610 -2.00 22.13 -15.02
N LYS A 611 -1.80 21.05 -15.78
CA LYS A 611 -1.89 21.02 -17.24
C LYS A 611 -2.74 19.86 -17.70
#